data_AF-A0A0J8ST70-F1
#
_entry.id   AF-A0A0J8ST70-F1
#
_cell.length_a   1.000
_cell.length_b   1.000
_cell.length_c   1.000
_cell.angle_alpha   90.00
_cell.angle_beta   90.00
_cell.angle_gamma   90.00
#
_symmetry.space_group_name_H-M   'P 1'
#
loop_
_entity.id
_entity.type
_entity.pdbx_description
1 polymer ?
#
loop_
_entity_poly.entity_id
_entity_poly.type
_entity_poly.pdbx_seq_one_letter_code
_entity_poly.pdbx_strand_id
1 'polypeptide(L)'
;MDLGFYELNMNGLRVISHGGADELFNTALYLVPDKKVGIFVSYSGGEGGTAAEGLAQAFFDRYYPVHATKQPNEASIELGESLEKYAGSYQFTRRNHTKIDKFFSFLTQINIEVSDNRLFIGSGADQQVYTPIGVNLFQEVGGTHQMGFRTDAEGKVTYLFLDILMVEGKGDGISGNRSNPGRFGRGGWM
;
A
#
# COMPACT_ATOMS: atom_id res chain seq x y z
N MET A 1 10.51 10.07 10.70
CA MET A 1 11.07 9.07 11.62
C MET A 1 10.51 9.45 12.97
N ASP A 2 9.42 8.80 13.34
CA ASP A 2 8.88 8.90 14.69
C ASP A 2 9.73 8.02 15.63
N LEU A 3 9.48 8.07 16.94
CA LEU A 3 10.20 7.35 18.01
C LEU A 3 10.05 5.82 17.91
N GLY A 4 10.48 5.20 16.81
CA GLY A 4 10.34 3.76 16.55
C GLY A 4 8.94 3.36 16.04
N PHE A 5 8.23 4.24 15.34
CA PHE A 5 6.93 3.95 14.72
C PHE A 5 6.88 4.50 13.29
N TYR A 6 5.99 3.93 12.48
CA TYR A 6 5.58 4.46 11.19
C TYR A 6 4.07 4.77 11.18
N GLU A 7 3.65 5.62 10.24
CA GLU A 7 2.24 5.96 10.06
C GLU A 7 1.70 5.26 8.81
N LEU A 8 0.46 4.80 8.91
CA LEU A 8 -0.34 4.22 7.83
C LEU A 8 -1.65 5.01 7.72
N ASN A 9 -2.26 4.98 6.53
CA ASN A 9 -3.66 5.38 6.37
C ASN A 9 -4.52 4.12 6.17
N MET A 10 -5.43 3.84 7.10
CA MET A 10 -6.38 2.73 6.97
C MET A 10 -7.80 3.25 7.01
N ASN A 11 -8.52 3.10 5.89
CA ASN A 11 -9.88 3.61 5.73
C ASN A 11 -10.01 5.09 6.16
N GLY A 12 -9.08 5.94 5.69
CA GLY A 12 -9.09 7.38 5.98
C GLY A 12 -8.67 7.74 7.41
N LEU A 13 -8.26 6.76 8.22
CA LEU A 13 -7.80 6.98 9.59
C LEU A 13 -6.29 6.96 9.65
N ARG A 14 -5.73 7.92 10.41
CA ARG A 14 -4.32 7.91 10.78
C ARG A 14 -4.06 6.76 11.75
N VAL A 15 -3.18 5.85 11.38
CA VAL A 15 -2.77 4.71 12.19
C VAL A 15 -1.28 4.80 12.47
N ILE A 16 -0.89 4.75 13.74
CA ILE A 16 0.51 4.64 14.17
C ILE A 16 0.81 3.16 14.36
N SER A 17 1.85 2.65 13.70
CA SER A 17 2.12 1.23 13.62
C SER A 17 3.60 0.89 13.78
N HIS A 18 3.87 -0.33 14.22
CA HIS A 18 5.17 -0.95 14.16
C HIS A 18 5.02 -2.47 14.04
N GLY A 19 5.86 -3.08 13.21
CA GLY A 19 5.94 -4.53 13.05
C GLY A 19 7.13 -5.12 13.81
N GLY A 20 7.01 -6.37 14.24
CA GLY A 20 8.10 -7.19 14.73
C GLY A 20 8.10 -8.50 13.95
N ALA A 21 9.22 -8.87 13.35
CA ALA A 21 9.34 -10.14 12.66
C ALA A 21 10.66 -10.81 13.06
N ASP A 22 10.55 -12.07 13.42
CA ASP A 22 11.65 -13.02 13.57
C ASP A 22 11.27 -14.31 12.82
N GLU A 23 12.19 -15.26 12.68
CA GLU A 23 11.96 -16.53 11.97
C GLU A 23 10.74 -17.30 12.48
N LEU A 24 10.39 -17.11 13.75
CA LEU A 24 9.32 -17.87 14.42
C LEU A 24 8.05 -17.06 14.69
N PHE A 25 8.13 -15.72 14.66
CA PHE A 25 7.02 -14.86 15.08
C PHE A 25 6.87 -13.64 14.18
N ASN A 26 5.62 -13.32 13.87
CA ASN A 26 5.26 -12.03 13.30
C ASN A 26 4.32 -11.31 14.27
N THR A 27 4.59 -10.04 14.53
CA THR A 27 3.87 -9.19 15.46
C THR A 27 3.52 -7.89 14.77
N ALA A 28 2.29 -7.43 14.95
CA ALA A 28 1.84 -6.15 14.44
C ALA A 28 1.15 -5.35 15.53
N LEU A 29 1.47 -4.05 15.56
CA LEU A 29 0.82 -3.05 16.41
C LEU A 29 0.15 -2.01 15.51
N TYR A 30 -1.11 -1.70 15.79
CA TYR A 30 -1.88 -0.64 15.14
C TYR A 30 -2.55 0.22 16.20
N LEU A 31 -2.25 1.51 16.24
CA LEU A 31 -2.83 2.47 17.17
C LEU A 31 -3.60 3.52 16.37
N VAL A 32 -4.84 3.77 16.77
CA VAL A 32 -5.72 4.78 16.17
C VAL A 32 -6.08 5.81 17.24
N PRO A 33 -5.21 6.82 17.50
CA PRO A 33 -5.38 7.73 18.63
C PRO A 33 -6.73 8.43 18.67
N ASP A 34 -7.21 8.91 17.51
CA ASP A 34 -8.48 9.63 17.37
C ASP A 34 -9.70 8.77 17.72
N LYS A 35 -9.57 7.44 17.59
CA LYS A 35 -10.60 6.47 17.95
C LYS A 35 -10.36 5.83 19.31
N LYS A 36 -9.21 6.08 19.94
CA LYS A 36 -8.78 5.43 21.20
C LYS A 36 -8.80 3.90 21.09
N VAL A 37 -8.39 3.38 19.93
CA VAL A 37 -8.31 1.94 19.64
C VAL A 37 -6.87 1.54 19.42
N GLY A 38 -6.52 0.35 19.91
CA GLY A 38 -5.24 -0.30 19.62
C GLY A 38 -5.45 -1.79 19.34
N ILE A 39 -4.71 -2.31 18.37
CA ILE A 39 -4.62 -3.73 18.04
C ILE A 39 -3.17 -4.15 18.22
N PHE A 40 -2.94 -5.17 19.03
CA PHE A 40 -1.66 -5.85 19.12
C PHE A 40 -1.92 -7.33 18.85
N VAL A 41 -1.25 -7.90 17.86
CA VAL A 41 -1.39 -9.30 17.49
C VAL A 41 -0.02 -9.91 17.25
N SER A 42 0.15 -11.17 17.65
CA SER A 42 1.36 -11.95 17.42
C SER A 42 0.98 -13.35 16.97
N TYR A 43 1.53 -13.77 15.84
CA TYR A 43 1.36 -15.11 15.26
C TYR A 43 2.68 -15.86 15.34
N SER A 44 2.63 -17.13 15.73
CA SER A 44 3.76 -18.05 15.72
C SER A 44 3.70 -18.98 14.50
N GLY A 45 4.76 -19.00 13.68
CA GLY A 45 4.91 -19.85 12.50
C GLY A 45 4.06 -19.42 11.27
N GLY A 46 4.35 -20.03 10.13
CA GLY A 46 3.59 -19.86 8.88
C GLY A 46 3.56 -18.42 8.33
N GLU A 47 2.47 -18.08 7.63
CA GLU A 47 2.22 -16.75 7.04
C GLU A 47 1.68 -15.74 8.08
N GLY A 48 2.32 -15.67 9.25
CA GLY A 48 1.85 -14.84 10.36
C GLY A 48 1.75 -13.35 10.04
N GLY A 49 2.59 -12.84 9.13
CA GLY A 49 2.51 -11.46 8.64
C GLY A 49 1.22 -11.19 7.86
N THR A 50 0.93 -12.02 6.86
CA THR A 50 -0.29 -11.96 6.07
C THR A 50 -1.55 -12.10 6.94
N ALA A 51 -1.51 -12.98 7.95
CA ALA A 51 -2.60 -13.14 8.89
C ALA A 51 -2.84 -11.87 9.75
N ALA A 52 -1.78 -11.20 10.21
CA ALA A 52 -1.86 -9.96 10.97
C ALA A 52 -2.42 -8.80 10.12
N GLU A 53 -1.96 -8.68 8.88
CA GLU A 53 -2.46 -7.68 7.94
C GLU A 53 -3.94 -7.93 7.59
N GLY A 54 -4.30 -9.18 7.30
CA GLY A 54 -5.69 -9.57 7.03
C GLY A 54 -6.62 -9.30 8.22
N LEU A 55 -6.16 -9.56 9.46
CA LEU A 55 -6.91 -9.21 10.66
C LEU A 55 -7.13 -7.69 10.76
N ALA A 56 -6.08 -6.89 10.55
CA ALA A 56 -6.18 -5.44 10.60
C ALA A 56 -7.16 -4.93 9.55
N GLN A 57 -7.01 -5.34 8.28
CA GLN A 57 -7.90 -4.95 7.20
C GLN A 57 -9.37 -5.30 7.52
N ALA A 58 -9.64 -6.55 7.91
CA ALA A 58 -11.00 -6.98 8.26
C ALA A 58 -11.58 -6.19 9.44
N PHE A 59 -10.76 -5.79 10.41
CA PHE A 59 -11.17 -4.96 11.52
C PHE A 59 -11.57 -3.55 11.05
N PHE A 60 -10.72 -2.88 10.26
CA PHE A 60 -11.01 -1.54 9.76
C PHE A 60 -12.21 -1.53 8.81
N ASP A 61 -12.35 -2.53 7.95
CA ASP A 61 -13.51 -2.64 7.05
C ASP A 61 -14.82 -2.85 7.80
N ARG A 62 -14.78 -3.60 8.91
CA ARG A 62 -15.96 -3.87 9.72
C ARG A 62 -16.38 -2.68 10.58
N TYR A 63 -15.43 -2.03 11.25
CA TYR A 63 -15.73 -1.04 12.29
C TYR A 63 -15.57 0.40 11.83
N TYR A 64 -14.78 0.63 10.77
CA TYR A 64 -14.53 1.94 10.18
C TYR A 64 -14.64 1.88 8.65
N PRO A 65 -15.79 1.44 8.10
CA PRO A 65 -15.95 1.38 6.66
C PRO A 65 -15.87 2.78 6.05
N VAL A 66 -15.05 2.93 5.01
CA VAL A 66 -15.08 4.12 4.15
C VAL A 66 -15.96 3.82 2.94
N HIS A 67 -16.92 4.70 2.69
CA HIS A 67 -17.60 4.75 1.40
C HIS A 67 -16.58 5.23 0.37
N ALA A 68 -16.40 4.46 -0.71
CA ALA A 68 -15.45 4.75 -1.79
C ALA A 68 -15.32 6.26 -2.03
N THR A 69 -14.26 6.84 -1.49
CA THR A 69 -13.92 8.23 -1.77
C THR A 69 -13.62 8.28 -3.26
N LYS A 70 -14.24 9.24 -3.95
CA LYS A 70 -13.88 9.56 -5.34
C LYS A 70 -12.35 9.54 -5.42
N GLN A 71 -11.81 8.73 -6.33
CA GLN A 71 -10.41 8.84 -6.70
C GLN A 71 -10.12 10.34 -6.88
N PRO A 72 -9.04 10.87 -6.28
CA PRO A 72 -8.64 12.23 -6.57
C PRO A 72 -8.68 12.37 -8.09
N ASN A 73 -9.50 13.29 -8.61
CA ASN A 73 -9.48 13.58 -10.04
C ASN A 73 -8.01 13.72 -10.41
N GLU A 74 -7.55 13.04 -11.47
CA GLU A 74 -6.20 13.22 -12.00
C GLU A 74 -5.97 14.72 -12.05
N ALA A 75 -5.26 15.23 -11.04
CA ALA A 75 -5.15 16.65 -10.91
C ALA A 75 -4.26 16.97 -12.08
N SER A 76 -4.80 17.71 -13.04
CA SER A 76 -4.05 18.31 -14.13
C SER A 76 -3.16 19.40 -13.50
N ILE A 77 -2.35 19.02 -12.52
CA ILE A 77 -1.28 19.83 -12.01
C ILE A 77 -0.32 19.81 -13.17
N GLU A 78 -0.33 20.90 -13.94
CA GLU A 78 0.85 21.32 -14.65
C GLU A 78 1.95 21.44 -13.60
N LEU A 79 2.63 20.34 -13.34
CA LEU A 79 3.88 20.37 -12.63
C LEU A 79 4.78 21.22 -13.52
N GLY A 80 5.06 22.44 -13.10
CA GLY A 80 6.01 23.32 -13.79
C GLY A 80 7.44 22.74 -13.83
N GLU A 81 7.64 21.56 -13.23
CA GLU A 81 8.89 20.84 -13.12
C GLU A 81 8.75 19.42 -13.70
N SER A 82 9.78 18.98 -14.40
CA SER A 82 9.85 17.64 -14.98
C SER A 82 9.78 16.55 -13.90
N LEU A 83 9.00 15.49 -14.18
CA LEU A 83 8.95 14.30 -13.33
C LEU A 83 10.27 13.50 -13.32
N GLU A 84 11.18 13.76 -14.25
CA GLU A 84 12.49 13.09 -14.33
C GLU A 84 13.30 13.19 -13.03
N LYS A 85 13.05 14.23 -12.20
CA LYS A 85 13.73 14.36 -10.90
C LYS A 85 13.39 13.25 -9.91
N TYR A 86 12.28 12.53 -10.10
CA TYR A 86 11.87 11.39 -9.26
C TYR A 86 12.42 10.06 -9.78
N ALA A 87 12.88 9.99 -11.02
CA ALA A 87 13.43 8.78 -11.62
C ALA A 87 14.68 8.32 -10.87
N GLY A 88 14.85 7.00 -10.75
CA GLY A 88 16.03 6.41 -10.14
C GLY A 88 15.71 5.28 -9.18
N SER A 89 16.70 4.94 -8.37
CA SER A 89 16.72 3.69 -7.64
C SER A 89 16.83 3.93 -6.13
N TYR A 90 15.78 3.58 -5.39
CA TYR A 90 15.60 3.91 -3.97
C TYR A 90 15.84 2.67 -3.09
N GLN A 91 16.61 2.85 -2.02
CA GLN A 91 16.91 1.79 -1.06
C GLN A 91 16.13 2.01 0.24
N PHE A 92 15.68 0.92 0.85
CA PHE A 92 15.08 0.97 2.19
C PHE A 92 16.09 1.50 3.22
N THR A 93 15.63 2.39 4.09
CA THR A 93 16.44 2.95 5.19
C THR A 93 16.76 1.91 6.26
N ARG A 94 15.90 0.91 6.45
CA ARG A 94 16.15 -0.24 7.32
C ARG A 94 16.95 -1.30 6.54
N ARG A 95 18.24 -1.39 6.83
CA ARG A 95 19.12 -2.45 6.30
C ARG A 95 20.01 -3.03 7.38
N ASN A 96 20.26 -4.34 7.31
CA ASN A 96 21.25 -4.97 8.17
C ASN A 96 22.65 -4.73 7.58
N HIS A 97 23.60 -4.31 8.41
CA HIS A 97 24.92 -3.86 7.97
C HIS A 97 26.00 -4.97 8.00
N THR A 98 25.61 -6.22 8.25
CA THR A 98 26.52 -7.38 8.39
C THR A 98 26.70 -8.17 7.07
N LYS A 99 27.79 -8.94 6.99
CA LYS A 99 28.47 -9.32 5.72
C LYS A 99 27.68 -10.19 4.72
N ILE A 100 26.68 -10.96 5.14
CA ILE A 100 25.86 -11.80 4.24
C ILE A 100 24.65 -11.03 3.66
N ASP A 101 24.11 -10.06 4.39
CA ASP A 101 22.89 -9.31 4.02
C ASP A 101 23.12 -8.19 3.01
N LYS A 102 24.38 -7.76 2.83
CA LYS A 102 24.76 -6.83 1.76
C LYS A 102 24.34 -7.32 0.38
N PHE A 103 24.35 -8.64 0.16
CA PHE A 103 23.94 -9.25 -1.12
C PHE A 103 22.42 -9.14 -1.34
N PHE A 104 21.60 -9.25 -0.28
CA PHE A 104 20.15 -9.10 -0.35
C PHE A 104 19.69 -7.63 -0.38
N SER A 105 20.51 -6.69 0.10
CA SER A 105 20.19 -5.25 0.05
C SER A 105 20.11 -4.68 -1.38
N PHE A 106 20.74 -5.33 -2.36
CA PHE A 106 20.62 -4.97 -3.78
C PHE A 106 19.31 -5.47 -4.42
N LEU A 107 18.73 -6.56 -3.88
CA LEU A 107 17.49 -7.18 -4.38
C LEU A 107 16.21 -6.47 -3.88
N THR A 108 16.34 -5.46 -3.03
CA THR A 108 15.22 -4.75 -2.38
C THR A 108 15.19 -3.28 -2.77
N GLN A 109 15.71 -2.94 -3.95
CA GLN A 109 15.70 -1.58 -4.46
C GLN A 109 14.39 -1.33 -5.23
N ILE A 110 13.75 -0.21 -4.96
CA ILE A 110 12.59 0.25 -5.72
C ILE A 110 13.10 1.12 -6.86
N ASN A 111 12.87 0.68 -8.10
CA ASN A 111 13.19 1.45 -9.29
C ASN A 111 11.96 2.24 -9.72
N ILE A 112 12.15 3.54 -9.92
CA ILE A 112 11.13 4.44 -10.45
C ILE A 112 11.56 4.85 -11.85
N GLU A 113 10.69 4.52 -12.81
CA GLU A 113 10.79 4.96 -14.19
C GLU A 113 9.75 6.04 -14.47
N VAL A 114 10.07 6.95 -15.40
CA VAL A 114 9.20 8.05 -15.82
C VAL A 114 8.89 7.88 -17.30
N SER A 115 7.60 7.89 -17.64
CA SER A 115 7.12 7.93 -19.03
C SER A 115 5.75 8.59 -19.06
N ASP A 116 5.41 9.30 -20.13
CA ASP A 116 4.08 9.88 -20.35
C ASP A 116 3.52 10.68 -19.15
N ASN A 117 4.41 11.40 -18.46
CA ASN A 117 4.10 12.17 -17.25
C ASN A 117 3.50 11.33 -16.11
N ARG A 118 3.94 10.08 -15.99
CA ARG A 118 3.57 9.10 -14.96
C ARG A 118 4.82 8.45 -14.38
N LEU A 119 4.69 7.93 -13.16
CA LEU A 119 5.73 7.13 -12.51
C LEU A 119 5.36 5.65 -12.57
N PHE A 120 6.38 4.80 -12.77
CA PHE A 120 6.21 3.36 -12.86
C PHE A 120 7.12 2.66 -11.85
N ILE A 121 6.57 1.64 -11.18
CA ILE A 121 7.30 0.72 -10.31
C ILE A 121 7.02 -0.71 -10.77
N GLY A 122 8.05 -1.54 -10.80
CA GLY A 122 7.93 -2.94 -11.23
C GLY A 122 7.93 -3.08 -12.75
N SER A 123 7.55 -4.26 -13.24
CA SER A 123 7.62 -4.61 -14.66
C SER A 123 6.58 -5.65 -15.04
N GLY A 124 6.17 -5.67 -16.30
CA GLY A 124 5.24 -6.68 -16.81
C GLY A 124 3.85 -6.55 -16.20
N ALA A 125 3.25 -7.67 -15.79
CA ALA A 125 1.90 -7.70 -15.24
C ALA A 125 1.76 -7.04 -13.86
N ASP A 126 2.86 -6.96 -13.10
CA ASP A 126 2.89 -6.40 -11.75
C ASP A 126 3.32 -4.91 -11.75
N GLN A 127 3.41 -4.28 -12.92
CA GLN A 127 3.80 -2.88 -13.03
C GLN A 127 2.70 -1.98 -12.48
N GLN A 128 3.04 -1.21 -11.45
CA GLN A 128 2.17 -0.20 -10.87
C GLN A 128 2.43 1.15 -11.52
N VAL A 129 1.36 1.88 -11.79
CA VAL A 129 1.39 3.19 -12.46
C VAL A 129 0.87 4.24 -11.52
N TYR A 130 1.56 5.36 -11.40
CA TYR A 130 1.21 6.46 -10.50
C TYR A 130 1.07 7.78 -11.25
N THR A 131 0.01 8.53 -10.94
CA THR A 131 -0.26 9.87 -11.49
C THR A 131 -0.11 10.95 -10.41
N PRO A 132 0.32 12.17 -10.77
CA PRO A 132 0.48 13.25 -9.81
C PRO A 132 -0.87 13.74 -9.28
N ILE A 133 -0.96 13.94 -7.97
CA ILE A 133 -2.14 14.52 -7.30
C ILE A 133 -1.77 15.71 -6.40
N GLY A 134 -0.47 16.03 -6.28
CA GLY A 134 0.04 17.16 -5.51
C GLY A 134 1.54 17.37 -5.75
N VAL A 135 2.11 18.41 -5.13
CA VAL A 135 3.56 18.60 -5.11
C VAL A 135 4.20 17.43 -4.38
N ASN A 136 5.11 16.72 -5.05
CA ASN A 136 5.78 15.53 -4.54
C ASN A 136 4.82 14.41 -4.08
N LEU A 137 3.57 14.36 -4.56
CA LEU A 137 2.55 13.40 -4.15
C LEU A 137 1.83 12.78 -5.35
N PHE A 138 1.72 11.45 -5.33
CA PHE A 138 1.22 10.63 -6.44
C PHE A 138 0.24 9.57 -5.95
N GLN A 139 -0.71 9.20 -6.81
CA GLN A 139 -1.74 8.19 -6.56
C GLN A 139 -1.60 7.06 -7.59
N GLU A 140 -1.72 5.81 -7.15
CA GLU A 140 -1.79 4.66 -8.03
C GLU A 140 -3.04 4.71 -8.91
N VAL A 141 -2.87 4.48 -10.22
CA VAL A 141 -3.95 4.47 -11.20
C VAL A 141 -4.84 3.24 -10.98
N GLY A 142 -6.11 3.47 -10.67
CA GLY A 142 -7.07 2.39 -10.39
C GLY A 142 -6.90 1.72 -9.03
N GLY A 143 -5.91 2.15 -8.24
CA GLY A 143 -5.63 1.66 -6.90
C GLY A 143 -5.84 2.73 -5.83
N THR A 144 -5.55 2.38 -4.58
CA THR A 144 -5.68 3.30 -3.44
C THR A 144 -4.34 3.73 -2.87
N HIS A 145 -3.24 3.10 -3.30
CA HIS A 145 -1.92 3.37 -2.78
C HIS A 145 -1.39 4.74 -3.22
N GLN A 146 -0.72 5.43 -2.30
CA GLN A 146 -0.09 6.70 -2.54
C GLN A 146 1.42 6.62 -2.40
N MET A 147 2.09 7.50 -3.13
CA MET A 147 3.53 7.66 -3.13
C MET A 147 3.89 9.12 -2.91
N GLY A 148 4.79 9.37 -1.97
CA GLY A 148 5.28 10.70 -1.64
C GLY A 148 6.78 10.81 -1.76
N PHE A 149 7.28 12.01 -2.04
CA PHE A 149 8.71 12.30 -2.08
C PHE A 149 9.08 13.43 -1.13
N ARG A 150 10.25 13.34 -0.51
CA ARG A 150 10.88 14.48 0.18
C ARG A 150 11.98 15.04 -0.69
N THR A 151 12.01 16.36 -0.79
CA THR A 151 13.09 17.13 -1.41
C THR A 151 13.91 17.87 -0.35
N ASP A 152 15.17 18.16 -0.65
CA ASP A 152 15.97 19.12 0.11
C ASP A 152 15.61 20.58 -0.26
N ALA A 153 16.35 21.55 0.29
CA ALA A 153 16.11 22.98 0.06
C ALA A 153 16.35 23.40 -1.40
N GLU A 154 17.18 22.63 -2.11
CA GLU A 154 17.52 22.80 -3.51
C GLU A 154 16.54 22.08 -4.46
N GLY A 155 15.53 21.38 -3.92
CA GLY A 155 14.50 20.68 -4.69
C GLY A 155 14.91 19.28 -5.18
N LYS A 156 16.08 18.78 -4.76
CA LYS A 156 16.54 17.43 -5.11
C LYS A 156 15.82 16.40 -4.25
N VAL A 157 15.33 15.34 -4.89
CA VAL A 157 14.65 14.22 -4.22
C VAL A 157 15.64 13.46 -3.35
N THR A 158 15.29 13.26 -2.08
CA THR A 158 16.13 12.58 -1.09
C THR A 158 15.47 11.32 -0.51
N TYR A 159 14.14 11.23 -0.49
CA TYR A 159 13.40 10.09 0.05
C TYR A 159 12.13 9.80 -0.75
N LEU A 160 11.81 8.51 -0.82
CA LEU A 160 10.55 7.94 -1.27
C LEU A 160 9.78 7.42 -0.06
N PHE A 161 8.48 7.71 -0.01
CA PHE A 161 7.52 7.15 0.93
C PHE A 161 6.44 6.42 0.15
N LEU A 162 6.09 5.22 0.61
CA LEU A 162 5.04 4.39 0.02
C LEU A 162 4.01 4.09 1.10
N ASP A 163 2.74 4.33 0.78
CA ASP A 163 1.60 3.89 1.60
C ASP A 163 1.20 2.48 1.15
N ILE A 164 2.03 1.50 1.52
CA ILE A 164 1.87 0.10 1.14
C ILE A 164 1.35 -0.72 2.33
N LEU A 165 0.15 -1.26 2.16
CA LEU A 165 -0.30 -2.48 2.81
C LEU A 165 -0.23 -3.57 1.74
N MET A 166 0.65 -4.54 1.91
CA MET A 166 0.74 -5.67 0.99
C MET A 166 -0.47 -6.58 1.26
N VAL A 167 -1.52 -6.49 0.46
CA VAL A 167 -2.61 -7.48 0.51
C VAL A 167 -2.56 -8.28 -0.79
N GLU A 168 -2.14 -9.54 -0.69
CA GLU A 168 -2.21 -10.47 -1.82
C GLU A 168 -3.67 -10.96 -1.98
N GLY A 169 -4.44 -10.22 -2.79
CA GLY A 169 -5.82 -10.55 -3.14
C GLY A 169 -5.87 -11.40 -4.40
N LYS A 170 -6.25 -12.68 -4.28
CA LYS A 170 -6.58 -13.54 -5.43
C LYS A 170 -7.91 -13.04 -6.04
N GLY A 171 -7.81 -12.21 -7.07
CA GLY A 171 -8.97 -11.65 -7.76
C GLY A 171 -9.56 -12.61 -8.78
N ASP A 172 -10.60 -13.37 -8.41
CA ASP A 172 -11.56 -13.92 -9.37
C ASP A 172 -12.84 -13.09 -9.31
N GLY A 173 -13.01 -12.22 -10.31
CA GLY A 173 -14.14 -11.30 -10.41
C GLY A 173 -14.64 -11.14 -11.84
N ILE A 174 -15.16 -12.21 -12.45
CA ILE A 174 -15.99 -12.06 -13.66
C ILE A 174 -17.37 -11.54 -13.23
N SER A 175 -17.60 -10.25 -13.45
CA SER A 175 -18.92 -9.63 -13.42
C SER A 175 -19.66 -9.95 -14.73
N GLY A 176 -20.84 -10.56 -14.64
CA GLY A 176 -21.64 -10.93 -15.81
C GLY A 176 -23.12 -11.11 -15.54
N ASN A 177 -23.80 -9.98 -15.31
CA ASN A 177 -25.19 -9.69 -15.71
C ASN A 177 -26.35 -10.52 -15.09
N ARG A 178 -27.05 -9.91 -14.11
CA ARG A 178 -28.43 -10.28 -13.74
C ARG A 178 -29.41 -9.50 -14.62
N SER A 179 -30.06 -10.18 -15.55
CA SER A 179 -31.35 -9.74 -16.09
C SER A 179 -32.18 -10.94 -16.57
N ASN A 180 -33.22 -11.26 -15.80
CA ASN A 180 -34.63 -11.45 -16.20
C ASN A 180 -35.30 -12.59 -15.38
N PRO A 181 -36.53 -12.42 -14.87
CA PRO A 181 -37.21 -13.39 -14.03
C PRO A 181 -38.04 -14.36 -14.90
N GLY A 182 -37.79 -15.66 -14.75
CA GLY A 182 -38.51 -16.72 -15.45
C GLY A 182 -38.89 -17.85 -14.50
N ARG A 183 -40.18 -17.98 -14.22
CA ARG A 183 -40.85 -19.12 -13.58
C ARG A 183 -40.30 -20.47 -14.05
N PHE A 184 -40.12 -21.40 -13.11
CA PHE A 184 -40.48 -22.84 -13.06
C PHE A 184 -39.95 -23.31 -11.69
N GLY A 185 -40.55 -24.17 -10.87
CA GLY A 185 -41.60 -25.18 -10.95
C GLY A 185 -41.34 -26.10 -9.74
N ARG A 186 -42.39 -26.66 -9.14
CA ARG A 186 -42.36 -27.44 -7.88
C ARG A 186 -41.65 -28.80 -8.00
N GLY A 187 -41.23 -29.33 -6.83
CA GLY A 187 -40.89 -30.74 -6.55
C GLY A 187 -39.46 -30.86 -6.02
N GLY A 188 -39.12 -31.52 -4.92
CA GLY A 188 -39.77 -32.56 -4.10
C GLY A 188 -38.64 -33.43 -3.53
N TRP A 189 -38.65 -33.63 -2.22
CA TRP A 189 -37.83 -34.49 -1.33
C TRP A 189 -36.86 -35.53 -1.94
N MET A 190 -35.60 -35.54 -1.47
CA MET A 190 -35.01 -36.50 -0.50
C MET A 190 -33.60 -36.07 -0.12
#